data_AF-A0A7C4MLQ1-F1
#
_entry.id   AF-A0A7C4MLQ1-F1
#
_cell.length_a   1.000
_cell.length_b   1.000
_cell.length_c   1.000
_cell.angle_alpha   90.00
_cell.angle_beta   90.00
_cell.angle_gamma   90.00
#
_symmetry.space_group_name_H-M   'P 1'
#
loop_
_entity.id
_entity.type
_entity.pdbx_description
1 polymer ?
#
loop_
_entity_poly.entity_id
_entity_poly.type
_entity_poly.pdbx_seq_one_letter_code
_entity_poly.pdbx_strand_id
1 'polypeptide(L)'
;MGVLLILFLSFPVFGTSLSLDLDSDGVKEEVVFSPESGLLLILRGGREIWSGLPSHWGAWKLVVADLDGDGFKELLLGVKIKTRFFPERHKSLFVLGWNGNFLYARWLGSHMSKPLLDFVAFDLDGDGKDELITLELGREGKGHLLVYRWIGFGFGFLWESEAFFNGVLFSDGSKAGLRLSDGKTYILSISDGSFTLRRCP
;
A
#
# COMPACT_ATOMS: atom_id res chain seq x y z
N MET A 1 -6.31 38.25 -33.55
CA MET A 1 -5.63 36.94 -33.45
C MET A 1 -4.93 36.87 -32.10
N GLY A 2 -5.65 36.43 -31.07
CA GLY A 2 -5.07 36.21 -29.74
C GLY A 2 -4.56 34.78 -29.66
N VAL A 3 -3.25 34.62 -29.50
CA VAL A 3 -2.64 33.30 -29.28
C VAL A 3 -2.91 32.93 -27.82
N LEU A 4 -3.76 31.92 -27.62
CA LEU A 4 -3.96 31.30 -26.32
C LEU A 4 -2.68 30.52 -25.98
N LEU A 5 -1.83 31.12 -25.15
CA LEU A 5 -0.63 30.48 -24.63
C LEU A 5 -1.07 29.48 -23.55
N ILE A 6 -1.23 28.21 -23.92
CA ILE A 6 -1.40 27.12 -22.95
C ILE A 6 -0.02 26.88 -22.32
N LEU A 7 0.21 27.48 -21.15
CA LEU A 7 1.36 27.18 -20.31
C LEU A 7 1.18 25.77 -19.74
N PHE A 8 1.83 24.78 -20.34
CA PHE A 8 2.10 23.51 -19.68
C PHE A 8 3.15 23.75 -18.60
N LEU A 9 2.70 24.07 -17.39
CA LEU A 9 3.57 24.00 -16.22
C LEU A 9 3.79 22.51 -15.92
N SER A 10 4.87 21.92 -16.46
CA SER A 10 5.34 20.64 -15.97
C SER A 10 5.95 20.89 -14.60
N PHE A 11 5.14 20.78 -13.56
CA PHE A 11 5.68 20.72 -12.20
C PHE A 11 6.47 19.41 -12.11
N PRO A 12 7.78 19.43 -11.80
CA PRO A 12 8.47 18.22 -11.44
C PRO A 12 7.83 17.73 -10.14
N VAL A 13 6.94 16.74 -10.24
CA VAL A 13 6.38 16.11 -9.06
C VAL A 13 7.50 15.23 -8.47
N PHE A 14 8.13 15.71 -7.40
CA PHE A 14 9.05 14.93 -6.58
C PHE A 14 8.24 13.89 -5.78
N GLY A 15 7.71 12.89 -6.48
CA GLY A 15 6.88 11.83 -5.92
C GLY A 15 7.10 10.52 -6.66
N THR A 16 6.67 9.41 -6.08
CA THR A 16 6.60 8.13 -6.78
C THR A 16 5.45 8.21 -7.78
N SER A 17 5.71 7.87 -9.05
CA SER A 17 4.65 7.67 -10.04
C SER A 17 4.53 6.19 -10.43
N LEU A 18 3.29 5.74 -10.59
CA LEU A 18 2.95 4.40 -11.08
C LEU A 18 2.00 4.53 -12.26
N SER A 19 2.27 3.80 -13.35
CA SER A 19 1.37 3.76 -14.51
C SER A 19 0.72 2.39 -14.66
N LEU A 20 -0.58 2.32 -14.42
CA LEU A 20 -1.37 1.09 -14.42
C LEU A 20 -2.85 1.39 -14.68
N ASP A 21 -3.58 0.37 -15.13
CA ASP A 21 -5.03 0.42 -15.33
C ASP A 21 -5.71 0.21 -13.97
N LEU A 22 -6.25 1.28 -13.39
CA LEU A 22 -6.85 1.27 -12.06
C LEU A 22 -8.29 0.78 -12.05
N ASP A 23 -9.04 1.10 -13.11
CA ASP A 23 -10.48 0.80 -13.23
C ASP A 23 -10.80 -0.31 -14.23
N SER A 24 -9.77 -1.03 -14.69
CA SER A 24 -9.87 -2.16 -15.62
C SER A 24 -10.56 -1.81 -16.94
N ASP A 25 -10.47 -0.56 -17.41
CA ASP A 25 -11.06 -0.09 -18.67
C ASP A 25 -10.13 -0.30 -19.90
N GLY A 26 -8.91 -0.81 -19.67
CA GLY A 26 -7.88 -1.03 -20.67
C GLY A 26 -6.99 0.18 -20.94
N VAL A 27 -7.25 1.32 -20.30
CA VAL A 27 -6.45 2.54 -20.34
C VAL A 27 -5.68 2.68 -19.03
N LYS A 28 -4.41 3.02 -19.10
CA LYS A 28 -3.61 3.26 -17.89
C LYS A 28 -3.79 4.68 -17.37
N GLU A 29 -3.97 4.78 -16.06
CA GLU A 29 -3.78 6.01 -15.31
C GLU A 29 -2.32 6.13 -14.87
N GLU A 30 -1.91 7.37 -14.59
CA GLU A 30 -0.71 7.65 -13.83
C GLU A 30 -1.10 8.13 -12.43
N VAL A 31 -0.70 7.37 -11.42
CA VAL A 31 -0.87 7.71 -10.01
C VAL A 31 0.41 8.32 -9.51
N VAL A 32 0.35 9.56 -9.04
CA VAL A 32 1.49 10.29 -8.51
C VAL A 32 1.27 10.59 -7.04
N PHE A 33 2.22 10.17 -6.20
CA PHE A 33 2.16 10.34 -4.75
C PHE A 33 3.42 10.98 -4.20
N SER A 34 3.27 12.05 -3.42
CA SER A 34 4.36 12.71 -2.69
C SER A 34 3.99 12.83 -1.20
N PRO A 35 4.59 12.01 -0.32
CA PRO A 35 4.43 12.12 1.13
C PRO A 35 4.74 13.52 1.68
N GLU A 36 5.74 14.19 1.12
CA GLU A 36 6.27 15.47 1.61
C GLU A 36 5.25 16.60 1.45
N SER A 37 4.55 16.60 0.31
CA SER A 37 3.48 17.56 0.02
C SER A 37 2.10 17.08 0.47
N GLY A 38 1.96 15.78 0.78
CA GLY A 38 0.67 15.14 1.00
C GLY A 38 -0.17 15.01 -0.28
N LEU A 39 0.47 15.14 -1.45
CA LEU A 39 -0.19 15.07 -2.74
C LEU A 39 -0.45 13.62 -3.14
N LEU A 40 -1.69 13.36 -3.56
CA LEU A 40 -2.05 12.23 -4.41
C LEU A 40 -2.79 12.79 -5.62
N LEU A 41 -2.35 12.40 -6.80
CA LEU A 41 -2.83 12.86 -8.08
C LEU A 41 -3.04 11.63 -8.98
N ILE A 42 -4.16 11.60 -9.71
CA ILE A 42 -4.45 10.61 -10.72
C ILE A 42 -4.61 11.36 -12.05
N LEU A 43 -3.83 10.93 -13.05
CA LEU A 43 -3.83 11.49 -14.40
C LEU A 43 -4.30 10.43 -15.40
N ARG A 44 -5.02 10.85 -16.44
CA ARG A 44 -5.31 10.02 -17.63
C ARG A 44 -4.90 10.80 -18.88
N GLY A 45 -4.02 10.21 -19.70
CA GLY A 45 -3.46 10.88 -20.88
C GLY A 45 -2.75 12.21 -20.57
N GLY A 46 -2.09 12.30 -19.40
CA GLY A 46 -1.39 13.50 -18.94
C GLY A 46 -2.29 14.63 -18.39
N ARG A 47 -3.61 14.40 -18.27
CA ARG A 47 -4.54 15.34 -17.65
C ARG A 47 -4.93 14.88 -16.26
N GLU A 48 -4.92 15.79 -15.30
CA GLU A 48 -5.43 15.54 -13.96
C GLU A 48 -6.93 15.23 -14.04
N ILE A 49 -7.32 14.06 -13.55
CA ILE A 49 -8.72 13.65 -13.44
C ILE A 49 -9.18 13.64 -11.98
N TRP A 50 -8.25 13.50 -11.04
CA TRP A 50 -8.54 13.58 -9.62
C TRP A 50 -7.29 13.94 -8.82
N SER A 51 -7.44 14.74 -7.77
CA SER A 51 -6.39 14.97 -6.80
C SER A 51 -6.93 15.22 -5.41
N GLY A 52 -6.08 14.96 -4.43
CA GLY A 52 -6.26 15.43 -3.06
C GLY A 52 -6.22 14.33 -2.01
N LEU A 53 -5.64 14.63 -0.86
CA LEU A 53 -5.83 13.86 0.35
C LEU A 53 -6.06 14.83 1.50
N PRO A 54 -6.87 14.46 2.50
CA PRO A 54 -6.97 15.27 3.70
C PRO A 54 -5.58 15.37 4.36
N SER A 55 -5.00 16.57 4.40
CA SER A 55 -3.63 16.79 4.90
C SER A 55 -3.43 16.26 6.33
N HIS A 56 -4.47 16.32 7.16
CA HIS A 56 -4.45 15.82 8.53
C HIS A 56 -4.24 14.29 8.63
N TRP A 57 -4.47 13.53 7.56
CA TRP A 57 -4.16 12.11 7.49
C TRP A 57 -2.66 11.84 7.56
N GLY A 58 -1.80 12.78 7.17
CA GLY A 58 -0.36 12.60 7.17
C GLY A 58 0.05 11.34 6.42
N ALA A 59 -0.40 11.23 5.16
CA ALA A 59 -0.09 10.12 4.29
C ALA A 59 1.43 9.98 4.13
N TRP A 60 1.94 8.75 4.24
CA TRP A 60 3.38 8.48 4.25
C TRP A 60 3.80 7.34 3.33
N LYS A 61 2.86 6.54 2.82
CA LYS A 61 3.10 5.47 1.86
C LYS A 61 1.86 5.19 1.02
N LEU A 62 2.05 4.85 -0.23
CA LEU A 62 1.02 4.35 -1.13
C LEU A 62 1.47 3.01 -1.72
N VAL A 63 0.57 2.04 -1.73
CA VAL A 63 0.67 0.78 -2.50
C VAL A 63 -0.61 0.65 -3.31
N VAL A 64 -0.50 0.15 -4.54
CA VAL A 64 -1.66 -0.12 -5.40
C VAL A 64 -1.73 -1.63 -5.62
N ALA A 65 -2.90 -2.22 -5.38
CA ALA A 65 -3.08 -3.67 -5.33
C ALA A 65 -4.52 -4.08 -5.70
N ASP A 66 -4.72 -5.32 -6.11
CA ASP A 66 -6.04 -5.91 -6.34
C ASP A 66 -6.38 -6.84 -5.18
N LEU A 67 -7.02 -6.31 -4.15
CA LEU A 67 -7.14 -7.04 -2.88
C LEU A 67 -8.17 -8.17 -2.94
N ASP A 68 -9.21 -8.03 -3.77
CA ASP A 68 -10.31 -8.99 -3.83
C ASP A 68 -10.41 -9.76 -5.16
N GLY A 69 -9.57 -9.43 -6.14
CA GLY A 69 -9.43 -10.14 -7.41
C GLY A 69 -10.52 -9.80 -8.41
N ASP A 70 -11.15 -8.63 -8.28
CA ASP A 70 -12.20 -8.18 -9.20
C ASP A 70 -11.65 -7.48 -10.45
N GLY A 71 -10.34 -7.24 -10.49
CA GLY A 71 -9.63 -6.57 -11.58
C GLY A 71 -9.43 -5.07 -11.36
N PHE A 72 -10.25 -4.45 -10.50
CA PHE A 72 -10.12 -3.05 -10.10
C PHE A 72 -9.03 -2.94 -9.03
N LYS A 73 -8.23 -1.87 -9.07
CA LYS A 73 -7.14 -1.69 -8.11
C LYS A 73 -7.56 -0.78 -6.96
N GLU A 74 -7.26 -1.21 -5.75
CA GLU A 74 -7.31 -0.40 -4.54
C GLU A 74 -6.03 0.39 -4.34
N LEU A 75 -6.18 1.57 -3.74
CA LEU A 75 -5.10 2.37 -3.19
C LEU A 75 -5.00 2.12 -1.68
N LEU A 76 -3.94 1.43 -1.27
CA LEU A 76 -3.57 1.18 0.10
C LEU A 76 -2.72 2.34 0.61
N LEU A 77 -3.32 3.19 1.42
CA LEU A 77 -2.71 4.43 1.91
C LEU A 77 -2.28 4.28 3.37
N GLY A 78 -0.97 4.36 3.58
CA GLY A 78 -0.38 4.51 4.90
C GLY A 78 -0.62 5.92 5.41
N VAL A 79 -1.32 6.03 6.53
CA VAL A 79 -1.65 7.31 7.18
C VAL A 79 -1.07 7.38 8.60
N LYS A 80 -0.92 8.59 9.14
CA LYS A 80 -0.58 8.83 10.55
C LYS A 80 -1.74 9.58 11.18
N ILE A 81 -2.62 8.92 11.92
CA ILE A 81 -3.86 9.55 12.42
C ILE A 81 -4.00 9.38 13.93
N LYS A 82 -4.92 10.16 14.52
CA LYS A 82 -5.47 9.93 15.85
C LYS A 82 -6.88 9.37 15.65
N THR A 83 -7.29 8.42 16.49
CA THR A 83 -8.65 7.87 16.47
C THR A 83 -9.26 7.96 17.87
N ARG A 84 -10.56 7.68 18.00
CA ARG A 84 -11.28 7.76 19.28
C ARG A 84 -10.60 6.94 20.38
N PHE A 85 -10.10 5.76 20.05
CA PHE A 85 -9.48 4.83 21.00
C PHE A 85 -7.95 4.93 21.06
N PHE A 86 -7.34 5.66 20.13
CA PHE A 86 -5.89 5.86 20.04
C PHE A 86 -5.59 7.36 19.83
N PRO A 87 -5.52 8.15 20.92
CA PRO A 87 -5.44 9.62 20.86
C PRO A 87 -4.05 10.15 20.47
N GLU A 88 -3.03 9.28 20.43
CA GLU A 88 -1.71 9.59 19.91
C GLU A 88 -1.63 9.30 18.41
N ARG A 89 -0.87 10.10 17.65
CA ARG A 89 -0.72 9.84 16.21
C ARG A 89 0.08 8.56 16.01
N HIS A 90 -0.52 7.60 15.34
CA HIS A 90 0.10 6.31 15.02
C HIS A 90 -0.11 6.00 13.54
N LYS A 91 0.73 5.10 13.01
CA LYS A 91 0.57 4.60 11.64
C LYS A 91 -0.67 3.72 11.57
N SER A 92 -1.51 3.96 10.58
CA SER A 92 -2.62 3.10 10.21
C SER A 92 -2.66 2.93 8.69
N LEU A 93 -3.55 2.07 8.22
CA LEU A 93 -3.78 1.76 6.82
C LEU A 93 -5.22 2.10 6.44
N PHE A 94 -5.41 2.81 5.34
CA PHE A 94 -6.69 2.98 4.67
C PHE A 94 -6.67 2.24 3.34
N VAL A 95 -7.81 1.67 2.96
CA VAL A 95 -8.06 1.08 1.65
C VAL A 95 -9.09 1.96 0.94
N LEU A 96 -8.67 2.55 -0.17
CA LEU A 96 -9.48 3.41 -1.00
C LEU A 96 -9.74 2.71 -2.34
N GLY A 97 -11.00 2.64 -2.75
CA GLY A 97 -11.36 2.17 -4.08
C GLY A 97 -11.37 3.33 -5.07
N TRP A 98 -11.23 3.02 -6.35
CA TRP A 98 -11.33 3.94 -7.47
C TRP A 98 -12.46 3.51 -8.41
N ASN A 99 -13.24 4.47 -8.92
CA ASN A 99 -14.37 4.20 -9.83
C ASN A 99 -14.26 4.93 -11.17
N GLY A 100 -13.07 5.42 -11.53
CA GLY A 100 -12.85 6.24 -12.72
C GLY A 100 -13.05 7.74 -12.51
N ASN A 101 -13.61 8.18 -11.37
CA ASN A 101 -13.91 9.60 -11.14
C ASN A 101 -13.49 10.11 -9.75
N PHE A 102 -13.66 9.32 -8.69
CA PHE A 102 -13.22 9.70 -7.34
C PHE A 102 -12.77 8.50 -6.51
N LEU A 103 -11.87 8.76 -5.54
CA LEU A 103 -11.56 7.79 -4.50
C LEU A 103 -12.66 7.73 -3.45
N TYR A 104 -13.04 6.52 -3.06
CA TYR A 104 -13.99 6.27 -1.99
C TYR A 104 -13.41 5.31 -0.95
N ALA A 105 -13.84 5.45 0.30
CA ALA A 105 -13.36 4.58 1.37
C ALA A 105 -13.95 3.17 1.24
N ARG A 106 -13.10 2.16 1.07
CA ARG A 106 -13.48 0.75 1.24
C ARG A 106 -13.29 0.31 2.70
N TRP A 107 -12.20 0.72 3.32
CA TRP A 107 -11.93 0.45 4.73
C TRP A 107 -11.00 1.51 5.34
N LEU A 108 -11.39 2.08 6.48
CA LEU A 108 -10.60 3.07 7.21
C LEU A 108 -10.14 2.48 8.54
N GLY A 109 -9.02 1.76 8.50
CA GLY A 109 -8.43 1.12 9.66
C GLY A 109 -8.09 2.11 10.76
N SER A 110 -8.49 1.79 11.98
CA SER A 110 -7.95 2.50 13.16
C SER A 110 -6.60 1.93 13.59
N HIS A 111 -6.38 0.63 13.42
CA HIS A 111 -5.13 -0.06 13.75
C HIS A 111 -5.11 -1.43 13.05
N MET A 112 -3.92 -2.00 12.84
CA MET A 112 -3.76 -3.43 12.50
C MET A 112 -3.73 -4.28 13.78
N SER A 113 -3.33 -5.56 13.71
CA SER A 113 -3.24 -6.42 14.90
C SER A 113 -2.30 -5.84 15.98
N LYS A 114 -1.22 -5.20 15.56
CA LYS A 114 -0.20 -4.54 16.38
C LYS A 114 0.14 -3.16 15.75
N PRO A 115 0.94 -2.31 16.40
CA PRO A 115 1.37 -1.04 15.79
C PRO A 115 2.06 -1.25 14.44
N LEU A 116 1.47 -0.68 13.39
CA LEU A 116 1.97 -0.79 12.02
C LEU A 116 3.30 -0.05 11.86
N LEU A 117 4.28 -0.71 11.26
CA LEU A 117 5.57 -0.11 10.90
C LEU A 117 5.66 0.12 9.39
N ASP A 118 5.31 -0.89 8.59
CA ASP A 118 5.31 -0.82 7.14
C ASP A 118 4.35 -1.84 6.51
N PHE A 119 4.06 -1.71 5.21
CA PHE A 119 3.26 -2.70 4.48
C PHE A 119 3.61 -2.76 2.98
N VAL A 120 3.38 -3.91 2.36
CA VAL A 120 3.37 -4.13 0.90
C VAL A 120 2.18 -5.01 0.55
N ALA A 121 1.89 -5.16 -0.74
CA ALA A 121 0.88 -6.09 -1.23
C ALA A 121 1.49 -6.96 -2.34
N PHE A 122 1.08 -8.22 -2.40
CA PHE A 122 1.54 -9.19 -3.40
C PHE A 122 0.65 -10.45 -3.37
N ASP A 123 0.25 -10.95 -4.54
CA ASP A 123 -0.37 -12.26 -4.71
C ASP A 123 0.62 -13.39 -4.34
N LEU A 124 0.54 -13.87 -3.10
CA LEU A 124 1.49 -14.85 -2.55
C LEU A 124 1.12 -16.29 -2.89
N ASP A 125 -0.16 -16.59 -3.11
CA ASP A 125 -0.64 -17.95 -3.40
C ASP A 125 -1.04 -18.18 -4.87
N GLY A 126 -1.00 -17.14 -5.69
CA GLY A 126 -1.28 -17.20 -7.12
C GLY A 126 -2.76 -17.30 -7.44
N ASP A 127 -3.64 -16.91 -6.52
CA ASP A 127 -5.10 -16.95 -6.72
C ASP A 127 -5.65 -15.70 -7.44
N GLY A 128 -4.79 -14.75 -7.78
CA GLY A 128 -5.13 -13.49 -8.44
C GLY A 128 -5.59 -12.40 -7.49
N LYS A 129 -5.49 -12.61 -6.17
CA LYS A 129 -5.78 -11.61 -5.14
C LYS A 129 -4.50 -11.28 -4.40
N ASP A 130 -4.21 -9.99 -4.25
CA ASP A 130 -3.04 -9.56 -3.51
C ASP A 130 -3.25 -9.72 -2.00
N GLU A 131 -2.34 -10.43 -1.32
CA GLU A 131 -2.25 -10.41 0.14
C GLU A 131 -1.67 -9.08 0.63
N LEU A 132 -2.22 -8.58 1.74
CA LEU A 132 -1.58 -7.53 2.51
C LEU A 132 -0.50 -8.13 3.40
N ILE A 133 0.73 -7.65 3.22
CA ILE A 133 1.88 -8.05 4.03
C ILE A 133 2.31 -6.86 4.86
N THR A 134 2.23 -6.98 6.18
CA THR A 134 2.58 -5.89 7.10
C THR A 134 3.79 -6.24 7.96
N LEU A 135 4.56 -5.21 8.28
CA LEU A 135 5.54 -5.24 9.34
C LEU A 135 4.92 -4.52 10.54
N GLU A 136 4.80 -5.22 11.66
CA GLU A 136 4.18 -4.68 12.87
C GLU A 136 5.08 -4.86 14.09
N LEU A 137 4.93 -3.98 15.09
CA LEU A 137 5.76 -3.98 16.30
C LEU A 137 5.10 -4.76 17.43
N GLY A 138 5.72 -5.86 17.85
CA GLY A 138 5.33 -6.64 19.02
C GLY A 138 5.52 -5.88 20.34
N ARG A 139 4.84 -6.33 21.40
CA ARG A 139 4.94 -5.72 22.75
C ARG A 139 6.34 -5.85 23.35
N GLU A 140 7.09 -6.84 22.90
CA GLU A 140 8.48 -7.11 23.23
C GLU A 140 9.48 -6.21 22.49
N GLY A 141 8.99 -5.27 21.66
CA GLY A 141 9.83 -4.33 20.91
C GLY A 141 10.51 -4.94 19.68
N LYS A 142 10.01 -6.08 19.19
CA LYS A 142 10.51 -6.76 17.98
C LYS A 142 9.51 -6.65 16.84
N GLY A 143 10.01 -6.74 15.61
CA GLY A 143 9.20 -6.75 14.41
C GLY A 143 8.60 -8.13 14.15
N HIS A 144 7.38 -8.15 13.65
CA HIS A 144 6.68 -9.31 13.13
C HIS A 144 6.24 -9.02 11.70
N LEU A 145 6.36 -10.01 10.83
CA LEU A 145 5.74 -9.97 9.52
C LEU A 145 4.40 -10.69 9.61
N LEU A 146 3.32 -10.03 9.22
CA LEU A 146 1.98 -10.60 9.19
C LEU A 146 1.43 -10.59 7.77
N VAL A 147 0.66 -11.62 7.43
CA VAL A 147 -0.03 -11.78 6.15
C VAL A 147 -1.54 -11.78 6.41
N TYR A 148 -2.25 -10.96 5.65
CA TYR A 148 -3.69 -10.84 5.67
C TYR A 148 -4.26 -10.96 4.27
N ARG A 149 -5.49 -11.46 4.18
CA ARG A 149 -6.29 -11.47 2.95
C ARG A 149 -7.54 -10.62 3.12
N TRP A 150 -7.97 -9.98 2.05
CA TRP A 150 -9.24 -9.28 2.05
C TRP A 150 -10.40 -10.26 2.04
N ILE A 151 -11.32 -10.12 2.99
CA ILE A 151 -12.50 -10.98 3.13
C ILE A 151 -13.70 -10.08 3.43
N GLY A 152 -14.63 -10.00 2.48
CA GLY A 152 -15.83 -9.18 2.59
C GLY A 152 -15.52 -7.69 2.61
N PHE A 153 -15.42 -7.09 3.81
CA PHE A 153 -15.24 -5.65 4.01
C PHE A 153 -13.99 -5.29 4.84
N GLY A 154 -13.06 -6.23 5.02
CA GLY A 154 -11.83 -6.00 5.76
C GLY A 154 -10.84 -7.14 5.65
N PHE A 155 -9.88 -7.19 6.57
CA PHE A 155 -8.77 -8.13 6.53
C PHE A 155 -8.99 -9.34 7.47
N GLY A 156 -8.86 -10.54 6.92
CA GLY A 156 -8.69 -11.79 7.66
C GLY A 156 -7.20 -12.12 7.83
N PHE A 157 -6.80 -12.49 9.05
CA PHE A 157 -5.45 -12.94 9.34
C PHE A 157 -5.17 -14.30 8.72
N LEU A 158 -3.99 -14.47 8.11
CA LEU A 158 -3.54 -15.74 7.55
C LEU A 158 -2.31 -16.29 8.28
N TRP A 159 -1.30 -15.45 8.55
CA TRP A 159 -0.02 -15.93 9.08
C TRP A 159 0.81 -14.84 9.76
N GLU A 160 1.67 -15.24 10.69
CA GLU A 160 2.64 -14.39 11.39
C GLU A 160 4.00 -15.10 11.49
N SER A 161 5.08 -14.34 11.29
CA SER A 161 6.45 -14.83 11.46
C SER A 161 6.87 -14.89 12.92
N GLU A 162 7.95 -15.62 13.19
CA GLU A 162 8.72 -15.40 14.42
C GLU A 162 9.22 -13.96 14.52
N ALA A 163 9.43 -13.48 15.76
CA ALA A 163 9.89 -12.12 16.03
C ALA A 163 11.33 -11.89 15.56
N PHE A 164 11.61 -10.74 14.93
CA PHE A 164 12.95 -10.36 14.47
C PHE A 164 13.31 -8.92 14.85
N PHE A 165 14.61 -8.62 14.79
CA PHE A 165 15.12 -7.26 14.96
C PHE A 165 15.37 -6.61 13.61
N ASN A 166 14.99 -5.33 13.48
CA ASN A 166 15.39 -4.44 12.38
C ASN A 166 15.22 -5.05 10.99
N GLY A 167 13.98 -5.15 10.52
CA GLY A 167 13.64 -5.62 9.19
C GLY A 167 12.96 -4.57 8.33
N VAL A 168 13.12 -4.68 7.01
CA VAL A 168 12.48 -3.85 6.00
C VAL A 168 11.73 -4.76 5.02
N LEU A 169 10.47 -4.45 4.74
CA LEU A 169 9.69 -5.17 3.75
C LEU A 169 10.12 -4.81 2.32
N PHE A 170 9.99 -5.77 1.41
CA PHE A 170 10.10 -5.52 -0.02
C PHE A 170 9.02 -6.29 -0.78
N SER A 171 8.66 -5.77 -1.95
CA SER A 171 7.92 -6.45 -3.01
C SER A 171 8.49 -5.95 -4.35
N ASP A 172 8.83 -6.85 -5.28
CA ASP A 172 9.50 -6.51 -6.55
C ASP A 172 8.75 -7.01 -7.80
N GLY A 173 7.45 -7.29 -7.67
CA GLY A 173 6.60 -7.82 -8.74
C GLY A 173 6.80 -9.30 -9.03
N SER A 174 7.83 -9.93 -8.44
CA SER A 174 8.04 -11.39 -8.52
C SER A 174 7.99 -12.09 -7.17
N LYS A 175 8.25 -11.35 -6.09
CA LYS A 175 8.28 -11.86 -4.73
C LYS A 175 8.10 -10.72 -3.74
N ALA A 176 7.65 -11.09 -2.54
CA ALA A 176 7.66 -10.22 -1.38
C ALA A 176 8.38 -10.89 -0.20
N GLY A 177 8.87 -10.09 0.73
CA GLY A 177 9.58 -10.62 1.88
C GLY A 177 10.22 -9.56 2.76
N LEU A 178 11.27 -9.98 3.46
CA LEU A 178 11.92 -9.23 4.52
C LEU A 178 13.43 -9.20 4.32
N ARG A 179 14.03 -8.01 4.43
CA ARG A 179 15.49 -7.84 4.56
C ARG A 179 15.83 -7.38 5.96
N LEU A 180 16.68 -8.12 6.65
CA LEU A 180 17.17 -7.79 7.99
C LEU A 180 18.43 -6.92 7.92
N SER A 181 18.69 -6.18 9.00
CA SER A 181 19.87 -5.33 9.12
C SER A 181 21.20 -6.08 9.09
N ASP A 182 21.20 -7.38 9.40
CA ASP A 182 22.38 -8.24 9.29
C ASP A 182 22.67 -8.73 7.86
N GLY A 183 21.91 -8.22 6.88
CA GLY A 183 22.04 -8.53 5.45
C GLY A 183 21.24 -9.77 5.02
N LYS A 184 20.67 -10.55 5.95
CA LYS A 184 19.85 -11.71 5.58
C LYS A 184 18.56 -11.26 4.90
N THR A 185 18.24 -11.93 3.81
CA THR A 185 16.98 -11.72 3.08
C THR A 185 16.15 -12.99 3.16
N TYR A 186 14.86 -12.83 3.41
CA TYR A 186 13.87 -13.89 3.45
C TYR A 186 12.74 -13.57 2.47
N ILE A 187 12.28 -14.59 1.77
CA ILE A 187 11.16 -14.51 0.83
C ILE A 187 9.97 -15.22 1.46
N LEU A 188 8.80 -14.61 1.37
CA LEU A 188 7.55 -15.28 1.67
C LEU A 188 7.26 -16.34 0.61
N SER A 189 6.95 -17.54 1.08
CA SER A 189 6.60 -18.67 0.23
C SER A 189 5.59 -19.54 0.96
N ILE A 190 4.91 -20.42 0.23
CA ILE A 190 4.02 -21.41 0.80
C ILE A 190 4.72 -22.76 0.77
N SER A 191 4.77 -23.44 1.92
CA SER A 191 5.24 -24.81 2.08
C SER A 191 4.21 -25.58 2.87
N ASP A 192 3.82 -26.75 2.39
CA ASP A 192 2.88 -27.65 3.08
C ASP A 192 1.54 -26.97 3.46
N GLY A 193 1.07 -26.05 2.61
CA GLY A 193 -0.18 -25.31 2.81
C GLY A 193 -0.11 -24.16 3.81
N SER A 194 1.07 -23.80 4.30
CA SER A 194 1.29 -22.65 5.19
C SER A 194 2.31 -21.68 4.63
N PHE A 195 2.13 -20.39 4.90
CA PHE A 195 3.17 -19.40 4.66
C PHE A 195 4.41 -19.69 5.52
N THR A 196 5.57 -19.37 4.97
CA THR A 196 6.87 -19.48 5.62
C THR A 196 7.86 -18.46 5.05
N LEU A 197 8.86 -18.11 5.85
CA LEU A 197 10.00 -17.29 5.43
C LEU A 197 11.17 -18.17 5.01
N ARG A 198 11.42 -18.25 3.70
CA ARG A 198 12.57 -18.95 3.15
C ARG A 198 13.76 -18.02 3.04
N ARG A 199 14.86 -18.36 3.70
CA ARG A 199 16.13 -17.61 3.61
C ARG A 199 16.72 -17.72 2.20
N CYS A 200 17.11 -16.58 1.62
CA CYS A 200 17.93 -16.56 0.42
C CYS A 200 19.37 -16.99 0.74
N PRO A 201 20.01 -17.77 -0.15
CA PRO A 201 21.43 -18.10 -0.02
C PRO A 201 22.32 -16.85 0.06
#